data_AF-A0A367YII9-F1
#
_entry.id   AF-A0A367YII9-F1
#
_cell.length_a   1.000
_cell.length_b   1.000
_cell.length_c   1.000
_cell.angle_alpha   90.00
_cell.angle_beta   90.00
_cell.angle_gamma   90.00
#
_symmetry.space_group_name_H-M   'P 1'
#
loop_
_entity.id
_entity.type
_entity.pdbx_description
1 polymer ?
#
loop_
_entity_poly.entity_id
_entity_poly.type
_entity_poly.pdbx_seq_one_letter_code
_entity_poly.pdbx_strand_id
1 'polypeptide(L)'
;MSDIDYQIQVIRLKRIQELNNRLKVALQRERIPASTASGLIINYVEETPDYLIPYNWSLPPDQNKFAKYRNLKQLYGNSKRSESAGCCTIM
;
A
#
# COMPACT_ATOMS: atom_id res chain seq x y z
N MET A 1 -1.78 -39.39 -37.93
CA MET A 1 -1.64 -38.49 -36.75
C MET A 1 -2.59 -39.03 -35.69
N SER A 2 -2.17 -39.26 -34.45
CA SER A 2 -3.11 -39.76 -33.43
C SER A 2 -4.14 -38.66 -33.10
N ASP A 3 -5.39 -39.04 -32.80
CA ASP A 3 -6.44 -38.07 -32.42
C ASP A 3 -6.02 -37.22 -31.19
N ILE A 4 -5.21 -37.80 -30.31
CA ILE A 4 -4.65 -37.13 -29.14
C ILE A 4 -3.67 -36.02 -29.55
N ASP A 5 -2.77 -36.29 -30.51
CA ASP A 5 -1.83 -35.28 -31.00
C ASP A 5 -2.57 -34.09 -31.62
N TYR A 6 -3.66 -34.35 -32.33
CA TYR A 6 -4.51 -33.30 -32.90
C TYR A 6 -5.16 -32.46 -31.80
N GLN A 7 -5.74 -33.07 -30.77
CA GLN A 7 -6.32 -32.34 -29.64
C GLN A 7 -5.29 -31.47 -28.90
N ILE A 8 -4.07 -31.98 -28.71
CA ILE A 8 -2.97 -31.21 -28.10
C ILE A 8 -2.64 -29.99 -28.95
N GLN A 9 -2.58 -30.13 -30.28
CA GLN A 9 -2.32 -29.02 -31.20
C GLN A 9 -3.43 -27.95 -31.13
N VAL A 10 -4.70 -28.36 -31.07
CA VAL A 10 -5.84 -27.44 -30.94
C VAL A 10 -5.77 -26.64 -29.63
N ILE A 11 -5.47 -27.30 -28.51
CA ILE A 11 -5.34 -26.62 -27.20
C ILE A 11 -4.18 -25.62 -27.23
N ARG A 12 -3.04 -26.00 -27.81
CA ARG A 12 -1.88 -25.10 -27.96
C ARG A 12 -2.23 -23.88 -28.79
N LEU A 13 -2.91 -24.07 -29.92
CA LEU A 13 -3.34 -22.97 -30.79
C LEU A 13 -4.29 -22.01 -30.06
N LYS A 14 -5.27 -22.55 -29.33
CA LYS A 14 -6.20 -21.74 -28.52
C LYS A 14 -5.45 -20.89 -27.49
N ARG A 15 -4.46 -21.46 -26.80
CA ARG A 15 -3.65 -20.75 -25.80
C ARG A 15 -2.82 -19.63 -26.44
N ILE A 16 -2.22 -19.87 -27.60
CA ILE A 16 -1.45 -18.86 -28.34
C ILE A 16 -2.37 -17.72 -28.78
N GLN A 17 -3.55 -18.03 -29.32
CA GLN A 17 -4.52 -17.02 -29.72
C GLN A 17 -4.98 -16.16 -28.54
N GLU A 18 -5.23 -16.78 -27.39
CA GLU A 18 -5.59 -16.05 -26.18
C GLU A 18 -4.46 -15.10 -25.73
N LEU A 19 -3.21 -15.57 -25.74
CA LEU A 19 -2.04 -14.73 -25.43
C LEU A 19 -1.90 -13.56 -26.41
N ASN A 20 -2.06 -13.83 -27.71
CA ASN A 20 -2.02 -12.78 -28.73
C ASN A 20 -3.13 -11.76 -28.55
N ASN A 21 -4.35 -12.19 -28.18
CA ASN A 21 -5.45 -11.26 -27.90
C ASN A 21 -5.15 -10.40 -26.68
N ARG A 22 -4.64 -10.97 -25.59
CA ARG A 22 -4.20 -10.22 -24.41
C ARG A 22 -3.10 -9.21 -24.74
N LEU A 23 -2.15 -9.59 -25.60
CA LEU A 23 -1.07 -8.71 -26.04
C LEU A 23 -1.61 -7.54 -26.88
N LYS A 24 -2.53 -7.80 -27.82
CA LYS A 24 -3.18 -6.74 -28.62
C LYS A 24 -3.90 -5.73 -27.73
N VAL A 25 -4.65 -6.20 -26.73
CA VAL A 25 -5.32 -5.32 -25.76
C VAL A 25 -4.31 -4.50 -24.96
N ALA A 26 -3.22 -5.13 -24.49
CA ALA A 26 -2.18 -4.42 -23.73
C ALA A 26 -1.44 -3.36 -24.57
N LEU A 27 -1.25 -3.59 -25.86
CA LEU A 27 -0.64 -2.65 -26.80
C LEU A 27 -1.58 -1.48 -27.16
N GLN A 28 -2.89 -1.70 -27.17
CA GLN A 28 -3.89 -0.67 -27.44
C GLN A 28 -4.13 0.28 -26.26
N ARG A 29 -3.58 0.00 -25.07
CA ARG A 29 -3.72 0.90 -23.92
C ARG A 29 -2.97 2.20 -24.18
N GLU A 30 -3.68 3.32 -23.98
CA GLU A 30 -3.07 4.64 -23.95
C GLU A 30 -2.06 4.72 -22.80
N ARG A 31 -0.90 5.34 -23.07
CA ARG A 31 0.16 5.55 -22.08
C ARG A 31 0.42 7.03 -21.95
N ILE A 32 0.59 7.48 -20.72
CA ILE A 32 1.08 8.83 -20.42
C ILE A 32 2.61 8.81 -20.29
N PRO A 33 3.31 9.91 -20.63
CA PRO A 33 4.73 10.03 -20.39
C PRO A 33 5.06 9.91 -18.89
N ALA A 34 6.21 9.30 -18.59
CA ALA A 34 6.66 9.13 -17.21
C ALA A 34 6.82 10.47 -16.48
N SER A 35 7.32 11.51 -17.15
CA SER A 35 7.44 12.85 -16.60
C SER A 35 6.08 13.43 -16.16
N THR A 36 5.05 13.27 -16.99
CA THR A 36 3.68 13.70 -16.66
C THR A 36 3.12 12.92 -15.49
N ALA A 37 3.29 11.59 -15.48
CA ALA A 37 2.85 10.74 -14.38
C ALA A 37 3.54 11.12 -13.05
N SER A 38 4.84 11.38 -13.07
CA SER A 38 5.59 11.85 -11.90
C SER A 38 5.07 13.21 -11.41
N GLY A 39 4.77 14.14 -12.31
CA GLY A 39 4.17 15.42 -11.95
C GLY A 39 2.82 15.26 -11.23
N LEU A 40 1.94 14.39 -11.73
CA LEU A 40 0.66 14.09 -11.08
C LEU A 40 0.84 13.51 -9.67
N ILE A 41 1.83 12.64 -9.47
CA ILE A 41 2.14 12.06 -8.17
C ILE A 41 2.63 13.14 -7.20
N ILE A 42 3.55 14.01 -7.65
CA ILE A 42 4.07 15.11 -6.83
C ILE A 42 2.93 16.02 -6.39
N ASN A 43 2.11 16.49 -7.33
CA ASN A 43 0.97 17.37 -7.02
C ASN A 43 0.02 16.72 -6.00
N TYR A 44 -0.31 15.45 -6.18
CA TYR A 44 -1.18 14.73 -5.25
C TYR A 44 -0.58 14.65 -3.84
N VAL A 45 0.71 14.36 -3.74
CA VAL A 45 1.41 14.26 -2.46
C VAL A 45 1.53 15.63 -1.79
N GLU A 46 1.69 16.71 -2.53
CA GLU A 46 1.75 18.08 -1.97
C GLU A 46 0.38 18.56 -1.46
N GLU A 47 -0.70 18.23 -2.17
CA GLU A 47 -2.07 18.66 -1.82
C GLU A 47 -2.69 17.79 -0.71
N THR A 48 -2.30 16.52 -0.62
CA THR A 48 -2.91 15.56 0.31
C THR A 48 -2.10 15.47 1.61
N PRO A 49 -2.65 15.88 2.77
CA PRO A 49 -1.91 15.85 4.02
C PRO A 49 -1.69 14.43 4.55
N ASP A 50 -0.43 14.07 4.81
CA ASP A 50 -0.04 12.87 5.54
C ASP A 50 0.51 13.20 6.93
N TYR A 51 -0.31 13.00 7.96
CA TYR A 51 0.03 13.30 9.35
C TYR A 51 1.10 12.38 9.97
N LEU A 52 1.55 11.35 9.26
CA LEU A 52 2.71 10.55 9.65
C LEU A 52 4.03 11.23 9.31
N ILE A 53 4.01 12.28 8.48
CA ILE A 53 5.17 13.10 8.12
C ILE A 53 5.02 14.49 8.77
N PRO A 54 5.35 14.61 10.08
CA PRO A 54 5.03 15.79 10.88
C PRO A 54 5.78 17.07 10.44
N TYR A 55 6.84 16.94 9.65
CA TYR A 55 7.58 18.10 9.12
C TYR A 55 6.76 18.91 8.11
N ASN A 56 5.95 18.22 7.29
CA ASN A 56 5.11 18.85 6.27
C ASN A 56 3.67 19.01 6.74
N TRP A 57 3.13 18.01 7.45
CA TRP A 57 1.75 18.00 7.90
C TRP A 57 1.66 17.63 9.37
N SER A 58 1.25 18.57 10.20
CA SER A 58 1.03 18.34 11.63
C SER A 58 -0.45 18.17 11.92
N LEU A 59 -0.83 17.03 12.51
CA LEU A 59 -2.19 16.87 13.04
C LEU A 59 -2.31 17.62 14.37
N PRO A 60 -3.34 18.46 14.56
CA PRO A 60 -3.58 19.10 15.85
C PRO A 60 -3.73 18.06 16.97
N PRO A 61 -3.25 18.35 18.19
CA PRO A 61 -3.28 17.41 19.32
C PRO A 61 -4.70 16.96 19.67
N ASP A 62 -5.71 17.82 19.46
CA ASP A 62 -7.12 17.52 19.73
C ASP A 62 -7.70 16.45 18.80
N GLN A 63 -7.17 16.35 17.56
CA GLN A 63 -7.59 15.36 16.57
C GLN A 63 -6.79 14.07 16.69
N ASN A 64 -5.61 14.11 17.30
CA ASN A 64 -4.79 12.93 17.52
C ASN A 64 -5.29 12.15 18.74
N LYS A 65 -6.02 11.05 18.50
CA LYS A 65 -6.49 10.12 19.54
C LYS A 65 -5.37 9.60 20.45
N PHE A 66 -4.13 9.56 19.94
CA PHE A 66 -2.98 9.08 20.67
C PHE A 66 -2.20 10.17 21.41
N ALA A 67 -2.55 11.45 21.23
CA ALA A 67 -1.89 12.56 21.94
C ALA A 67 -1.96 12.39 23.47
N LYS A 68 -3.05 11.83 23.98
CA LYS A 68 -3.24 11.54 25.41
C LYS A 68 -2.21 10.53 25.94
N TYR A 69 -1.81 9.53 25.14
CA TYR A 69 -0.83 8.53 25.58
C TYR A 69 0.60 9.08 25.69
N ARG A 70 0.93 10.15 24.95
CA ARG A 70 2.23 10.83 25.09
C ARG A 70 2.36 11.42 26.50
N ASN A 71 1.31 12.09 26.97
CA ASN A 71 1.27 12.69 28.30
C ASN A 71 1.28 11.60 29.39
N LEU A 72 0.54 10.50 29.21
CA LEU A 72 0.61 9.35 30.13
C LEU A 72 2.04 8.77 30.18
N LYS A 73 2.68 8.49 29.05
CA LYS A 73 4.04 7.94 29.03
C LYS A 73 5.04 8.85 29.74
N GLN A 74 4.85 10.17 29.65
CA GLN A 74 5.69 11.14 30.34
C GLN A 74 5.44 11.17 31.86
N LEU A 75 4.19 10.94 32.30
CA LEU A 75 3.82 10.80 33.70
C LEU A 75 4.33 9.48 34.32
N TYR A 76 4.24 8.36 33.60
CA TYR A 76 4.66 7.03 34.09
C TYR A 76 6.16 6.74 33.88
N GLY A 77 6.83 7.47 32.98
CA GLY A 77 8.26 7.27 32.65
C GLY A 77 9.25 7.78 33.70
N ASN A 78 8.81 8.63 34.63
CA ASN A 78 9.65 9.14 35.73
C ASN A 78 9.56 8.33 37.02
N SER A 79 8.68 7.32 37.10
CA SER A 79 8.51 6.49 38.29
C SER A 79 9.39 5.25 38.24
N LYS A 80 10.71 5.42 38.32
CA LYS A 80 11.54 4.39 38.96
C LYS A 80 11.29 4.47 40.47
N ARG A 81 10.34 3.67 40.98
CA ARG A 81 10.36 2.97 42.29
C ARG A 81 8.94 2.53 42.69
N SER A 82 8.89 1.34 43.28
CA SER A 82 7.80 0.76 44.07
C SER A 82 6.64 0.11 43.30
N GLU A 83 6.78 -1.21 43.18
CA GLU A 83 5.84 -2.22 43.72
C GLU A 83 4.37 -2.20 43.25
N SER A 84 4.01 -3.26 42.51
CA SER A 84 2.66 -3.76 42.27
C SER A 84 1.68 -2.87 41.49
N ALA A 85 1.87 -2.80 40.17
CA ALA A 85 0.76 -2.51 39.26
C ALA A 85 0.80 -3.53 38.12
N GLY A 86 -0.14 -4.49 38.16
CA GLY A 86 -0.27 -5.56 37.18
C GLY A 86 -0.41 -5.03 35.76
N CYS A 87 0.60 -5.28 34.94
CA CYS A 87 0.54 -5.14 33.50
C CYS A 87 0.00 -6.47 32.94
N CYS A 88 -1.19 -6.45 32.34
CA CYS A 88 -1.70 -7.60 31.60
C CYS A 88 -0.92 -7.73 30.28
N THR A 89 -0.05 -8.73 30.19
CA THR A 89 0.47 -9.23 28.91
C THR A 89 -0.58 -10.19 28.32
N ILE A 90 -0.99 -9.98 27.08
CA ILE A 90 -1.74 -10.98 26.31
C ILE A 90 -0.73 -12.03 25.85
N MET A 91 -0.92 -13.30 26.24
CA MET A 91 -0.28 -14.45 25.57
C MET A 91 -0.97 -14.73 24.24
#